data_AF-A0A0M2U5H1-F1
#
_entry.id   AF-A0A0M2U5H1-F1
#
_cell.length_a   1.000
_cell.length_b   1.000
_cell.length_c   1.000
_cell.angle_alpha   90.00
_cell.angle_beta   90.00
_cell.angle_gamma   90.00
#
_symmetry.space_group_name_H-M   'P 1'
#
loop_
_entity.id
_entity.type
_entity.pdbx_description
1 polymer ?
#
loop_
_entity_poly.entity_id
_entity_poly.type
_entity_poly.pdbx_seq_one_letter_code
_entity_poly.pdbx_strand_id
1 'polypeptide(L)'
;MPRIHDDEQAAEYWETHSTAPYWNQLEPVDFEMEGERPTTTRINIRVNSKHLNQIKKIAEGKGIPYQTMIKMWLAEKIKQER
;
A
#
# COMPACT_ATOMS: atom_id res chain seq x y z
N MET A 1 -28.97 -15.77 -2.62
CA MET A 1 -27.70 -16.19 -2.01
C MET A 1 -27.69 -17.70 -1.71
N PRO A 2 -26.54 -18.38 -1.78
CA PRO A 2 -26.38 -19.78 -1.33
C PRO A 2 -26.66 -19.92 0.17
N ARG A 3 -27.07 -21.12 0.61
CA ARG A 3 -27.21 -21.44 2.04
C ARG A 3 -25.84 -21.84 2.58
N ILE A 4 -25.14 -20.88 3.15
CA ILE A 4 -23.85 -21.07 3.81
C ILE A 4 -24.11 -21.06 5.31
N HIS A 5 -23.57 -22.06 6.02
CA HIS A 5 -23.81 -22.25 7.45
C HIS A 5 -22.65 -21.82 8.34
N ASP A 6 -21.44 -21.73 7.78
CA ASP A 6 -20.21 -21.39 8.49
C ASP A 6 -19.20 -20.73 7.55
N ASP A 7 -18.22 -20.02 8.13
CA ASP A 7 -17.23 -19.24 7.39
C ASP A 7 -16.29 -20.12 6.55
N GLU A 8 -15.93 -21.33 7.01
CA GLU A 8 -15.10 -22.25 6.23
C GLU A 8 -15.82 -22.70 4.95
N GLN A 9 -17.11 -22.98 5.07
CA GLN A 9 -17.96 -23.37 3.95
C GLN A 9 -18.20 -22.21 2.98
N ALA A 10 -18.21 -20.97 3.50
CA ALA A 10 -18.26 -19.77 2.68
C ALA A 10 -17.01 -19.64 1.81
N ALA A 11 -15.83 -19.83 2.40
CA ALA A 11 -14.55 -19.71 1.71
C ALA A 11 -14.43 -20.71 0.56
N GLU A 12 -14.70 -22.00 0.82
CA GLU A 12 -14.65 -23.06 -0.20
C GLU A 12 -15.64 -22.82 -1.36
N TYR A 13 -16.84 -22.33 -1.04
CA TYR A 13 -17.85 -22.00 -2.05
C TYR A 13 -17.40 -20.84 -2.95
N TRP A 14 -16.90 -19.75 -2.37
CA TRP A 14 -16.48 -18.56 -3.11
C TRP A 14 -15.12 -18.71 -3.81
N GLU A 15 -14.29 -19.68 -3.42
CA GLU A 15 -13.08 -20.07 -4.16
C GLU A 15 -13.42 -20.67 -5.53
N THR A 16 -14.55 -21.38 -5.63
CA THR A 16 -14.93 -22.15 -6.82
C THR A 16 -16.04 -21.51 -7.64
N HIS A 17 -16.82 -20.59 -7.06
CA HIS A 17 -18.00 -19.98 -7.69
C HIS A 17 -17.82 -18.48 -7.95
N SER A 18 -18.29 -18.03 -9.11
CA SER A 18 -18.28 -16.61 -9.46
C SER A 18 -19.31 -15.81 -8.65
N THR A 19 -18.94 -14.60 -8.25
CA THR A 19 -19.82 -13.63 -7.56
C THR A 19 -20.75 -12.88 -8.51
N ALA A 20 -20.51 -12.92 -9.83
CA ALA A 20 -21.27 -12.15 -10.82
C ALA A 20 -22.80 -12.38 -10.80
N PRO A 21 -23.32 -13.61 -10.62
CA PRO A 21 -24.76 -13.86 -10.53
C PRO A 21 -25.43 -13.25 -9.30
N TYR A 22 -24.65 -12.91 -8.26
CA TYR A 22 -25.13 -12.42 -6.99
C TYR A 22 -24.86 -10.93 -6.80
N TRP A 23 -24.27 -10.24 -7.78
CA TRP A 23 -23.84 -8.84 -7.67
C TRP A 23 -24.95 -7.90 -7.18
N ASN A 24 -26.17 -8.05 -7.70
CA ASN A 24 -27.33 -7.25 -7.30
C ASN A 24 -27.92 -7.59 -5.92
N GLN A 25 -27.42 -8.66 -5.28
CA GLN A 25 -27.81 -9.10 -3.94
C GLN A 25 -26.72 -8.82 -2.90
N LEU A 26 -25.53 -8.36 -3.31
CA LEU A 26 -24.43 -8.02 -2.42
C LEU A 26 -24.56 -6.56 -1.98
N GLU A 27 -24.22 -6.31 -0.72
CA GLU A 27 -24.13 -4.96 -0.17
C GLU A 27 -22.65 -4.55 -0.05
N PRO A 28 -22.31 -3.28 -0.32
CA PRO A 28 -20.96 -2.79 -0.07
C PRO A 28 -20.68 -2.86 1.42
N VAL A 29 -19.59 -3.52 1.79
CA VAL A 29 -19.08 -3.54 3.16
C VAL A 29 -17.82 -2.67 3.20
N ASP A 30 -17.82 -1.69 4.09
CA ASP A 30 -16.61 -0.98 4.47
C ASP A 30 -15.77 -1.90 5.37
N PHE A 31 -14.79 -2.56 4.77
CA PHE A 31 -13.82 -3.35 5.53
C PHE A 31 -12.60 -2.50 5.85
N GLU A 32 -12.42 -2.16 7.13
CA GLU A 32 -11.16 -1.64 7.61
C GLU A 32 -10.18 -2.81 7.80
N MET A 33 -9.17 -2.91 6.94
CA MET A 33 -8.02 -3.76 7.24
C MET A 33 -7.33 -3.20 8.48
N GLU A 34 -7.47 -3.89 9.62
CA GLU A 34 -6.60 -3.76 10.79
C GLU A 34 -5.19 -4.28 10.46
N GLY A 35 -4.51 -3.59 9.55
CA GLY A 35 -3.07 -3.67 9.39
C GLY A 35 -2.44 -2.49 10.10
N GLU A 36 -1.37 -2.72 10.86
CA GLU A 36 -0.53 -1.65 11.40
C GLU A 36 -0.06 -0.75 10.26
N ARG A 37 -0.75 0.37 10.04
CA ARG A 37 -0.28 1.38 9.09
C ARG A 37 1.02 1.93 9.69
N PRO A 38 2.17 1.81 9.00
CA PRO A 38 3.41 2.32 9.55
C PRO A 38 3.25 3.79 9.87
N THR A 39 3.42 4.14 11.15
CA THR A 39 3.27 5.50 11.63
C THR A 39 4.33 6.38 10.96
N THR A 40 3.86 7.35 10.17
CA THR A 40 4.76 8.28 9.48
C THR A 40 4.76 9.60 10.22
N THR A 41 5.90 9.94 10.82
CA THR A 41 6.11 11.25 11.45
C THR A 41 6.64 12.24 10.43
N ARG A 42 6.01 13.43 10.33
CA ARG A 42 6.52 14.52 9.50
C ARG A 42 7.70 15.18 10.20
N ILE A 43 8.84 15.25 9.52
CA ILE A 43 10.05 15.92 10.00
C ILE A 43 10.41 17.07 9.05
N ASN A 44 10.87 18.18 9.63
CA ASN A 44 11.41 19.30 8.86
C ASN A 44 12.94 19.20 8.88
N ILE A 45 13.55 18.94 7.72
CA ILE A 45 15.00 18.86 7.57
C ILE A 45 15.47 19.95 6.60
N ARG A 46 16.57 20.64 6.95
CA ARG A 46 17.28 21.52 6.03
C ARG A 46 18.21 20.69 5.14
N VAL A 47 18.06 20.83 3.83
CA VAL A 47 18.91 20.20 2.82
C VAL A 47 19.49 21.25 1.88
N ASN A 48 20.70 21.00 1.38
CA ASN A 48 21.32 21.86 0.37
C ASN A 48 20.47 21.86 -0.91
N SER A 49 20.19 23.05 -1.47
CA SER A 49 19.36 23.22 -2.66
C SER A 49 19.91 22.52 -3.89
N LYS A 50 21.25 22.46 -4.04
CA LYS A 50 21.89 21.73 -5.14
C LYS A 50 21.63 20.24 -5.05
N HIS A 51 21.73 19.65 -3.86
CA HIS A 51 21.44 18.25 -3.64
C HIS A 51 19.96 17.97 -3.95
N LEU A 52 19.04 18.76 -3.41
CA LEU A 52 17.60 18.57 -3.67
C LEU A 52 17.29 18.57 -5.18
N ASN A 53 17.90 19.46 -5.96
CA ASN A 53 17.71 19.50 -7.41
C ASN A 53 18.28 18.26 -8.11
N GLN A 54 19.43 17.74 -7.67
CA GLN A 54 19.96 16.48 -8.20
C GLN A 54 19.03 15.30 -7.91
N ILE A 55 18.49 15.23 -6.68
CA ILE A 55 17.54 14.18 -6.29
C ILE A 55 16.29 14.22 -7.17
N LYS A 56 15.75 15.42 -7.42
CA LYS A 56 14.60 15.61 -8.32
C LYS A 56 14.87 15.05 -9.72
N LYS A 57 16.02 15.35 -10.31
CA LYS A 57 16.40 14.82 -11.63
C LYS A 57 16.50 13.30 -11.65
N ILE A 58 17.10 12.71 -10.62
CA ILE A 58 17.23 11.25 -10.52
C ILE A 58 15.85 10.60 -10.35
N ALA A 59 14.97 11.21 -9.54
CA ALA A 59 13.62 10.72 -9.30
C ALA A 59 12.75 10.79 -10.57
N GLU A 60 12.83 11.89 -11.30
CA GLU A 60 12.18 12.07 -12.60
C GLU A 60 12.64 11.02 -13.62
N GLY A 61 13.96 10.76 -13.71
CA GLY A 61 14.50 9.69 -14.55
C GLY A 61 14.03 8.27 -14.18
N LYS A 62 13.53 8.08 -12.95
CA LYS A 62 12.91 6.81 -12.49
C LYS A 62 11.38 6.84 -12.50
N GLY A 63 10.76 7.95 -12.91
CA GLY A 63 9.30 8.09 -12.91
C GLY A 63 8.67 8.10 -11.51
N ILE A 64 9.42 8.45 -10.47
CA ILE A 64 8.92 8.48 -9.09
C ILE A 64 9.03 9.88 -8.47
N PRO A 65 8.15 10.24 -7.50
CA PRO A 65 8.30 11.50 -6.77
C PRO A 65 9.61 11.56 -5.99
N TYR A 66 10.23 12.75 -5.93
CA TYR A 66 11.49 12.95 -5.19
C TYR A 66 11.37 12.62 -3.70
N GLN A 67 10.20 12.80 -3.10
CA GLN A 67 9.96 12.42 -1.70
C GLN A 67 10.00 10.90 -1.52
N THR A 68 9.46 10.14 -2.47
CA THR A 68 9.53 8.68 -2.50
C THR A 68 10.99 8.22 -2.65
N MET A 69 11.75 8.85 -3.54
CA MET A 69 13.19 8.59 -3.70
C MET A 69 13.94 8.79 -2.37
N ILE A 70 13.72 9.91 -1.67
CA ILE A 70 14.37 10.19 -0.39
C ILE A 70 14.04 9.10 0.64
N LYS A 71 12.77 8.67 0.73
CA LYS A 71 12.35 7.59 1.64
C LYS A 71 13.05 6.27 1.32
N MET A 72 13.14 5.92 0.03
CA MET A 72 13.80 4.69 -0.41
C MET A 72 15.29 4.69 -0.03
N TRP A 73 16.01 5.77 -0.32
CA TRP A 73 17.43 5.87 0.05
C TRP A 73 17.65 5.86 1.56
N LEU A 74 16.76 6.48 2.34
CA LEU A 74 16.85 6.44 3.80
C LEU A 74 16.70 4.99 4.30
N ALA A 75 15.70 4.25 3.80
CA ALA A 75 15.50 2.85 4.14
C ALA A 75 16.68 1.98 3.72
N GLU A 76 17.23 2.21 2.53
CA GLU A 76 18.42 1.51 2.03
C GLU A 76 19.64 1.76 2.94
N LYS A 77 19.87 3.01 3.33
CA LYS A 77 20.98 3.36 4.24
C LYS A 77 20.82 2.77 5.63
N ILE A 78 19.62 2.78 6.19
CA ILE A 78 19.34 2.12 7.48
C ILE A 78 19.63 0.62 7.40
N LYS A 79 19.30 -0.03 6.28
CA LYS A 79 19.58 -1.45 6.06
C LYS A 79 21.07 -1.74 5.90
N GLN A 80 21.85 -0.81 5.35
CA GLN A 80 23.30 -0.96 5.19
C GLN A 80 24.08 -0.82 6.51
N GLU A 81 23.59 0.02 7.43
CA GLU A 81 24.22 0.27 8.74
C GLU A 81 23.75 -0.73 9.84
N ARG A 82 22.83 -1.63 9.49
CA ARG A 82 22.38 -2.74 10.35
C ARG A 82 23.12 -4.02 10.01
#